data_AF-A0A399Y419-F1
#
_entry.id   AF-A0A399Y419-F1
#
_cell.length_a   1.000
_cell.length_b   1.000
_cell.length_c   1.000
_cell.angle_alpha   90.00
_cell.angle_beta   90.00
_cell.angle_gamma   90.00
#
_symmetry.space_group_name_H-M   'P 1'
#
loop_
_entity.id
_entity.type
_entity.pdbx_description
1 polymer ?
#
loop_
_entity_poly.entity_id
_entity_poly.type
_entity_poly.pdbx_seq_one_letter_code
_entity_poly.pdbx_strand_id
1 'polypeptide(L)'
;MNRSTFMAMKRIAAITAHPDDESFGLGGVISALVEGGTEVTLTCLTHGEATTLGSAEDIGRLRCRELEQAAAALDAATRRDLTVFAWCLNSDVARRLNSELNTSFQGIPSEATELELTVDRNKQIEAMNCHASQLQANPVPFRRLELQGSREYLRLLRASHNGTDPSHLRPSYRLEHQ
;
A
#
# COMPACT_ATOMS: atom_id res chain seq x y z
N MET A 1 2.03 -10.87 -14.07
CA MET A 1 3.39 -11.01 -13.50
C MET A 1 3.30 -11.89 -12.26
N ASN A 2 4.25 -12.80 -12.02
CA ASN A 2 4.22 -13.72 -10.85
C ASN A 2 5.16 -13.24 -9.72
N ARG A 3 5.07 -13.88 -8.55
CA ARG A 3 5.87 -13.54 -7.35
C ARG A 3 7.37 -13.53 -7.61
N SER A 4 7.89 -14.56 -8.29
CA SER A 4 9.32 -14.67 -8.55
C SER A 4 9.83 -13.53 -9.43
N THR A 5 9.08 -13.14 -10.45
CA THR A 5 9.43 -11.99 -11.29
C THR A 5 9.41 -10.68 -10.51
N PHE A 6 8.41 -10.48 -9.65
CA PHE A 6 8.32 -9.30 -8.80
C PHE A 6 9.52 -9.21 -7.82
N MET A 7 9.84 -10.31 -7.14
CA MET A 7 10.96 -10.36 -6.20
C MET A 7 12.34 -10.24 -6.87
N ALA A 8 12.43 -10.43 -8.19
CA ALA A 8 13.66 -10.28 -8.96
C ALA A 8 13.86 -8.88 -9.55
N MET A 9 12.94 -7.94 -9.31
CA MET A 9 13.09 -6.56 -9.77
C MET A 9 14.29 -5.90 -9.09
N LYS A 10 15.16 -5.25 -9.87
CA LYS A 10 16.38 -4.64 -9.30
C LYS A 10 16.09 -3.36 -8.53
N ARG A 11 15.08 -2.61 -8.95
CA ARG A 11 14.73 -1.31 -8.38
C ARG A 11 13.22 -1.15 -8.31
N ILE A 12 12.71 -0.72 -7.16
CA ILE A 12 11.30 -0.42 -6.93
C ILE A 12 11.19 0.93 -6.22
N ALA A 13 10.23 1.75 -6.65
CA ALA A 13 9.82 2.93 -5.90
C ALA A 13 8.58 2.59 -5.07
N ALA A 14 8.67 2.76 -3.75
CA ALA A 14 7.55 2.72 -2.83
C ALA A 14 7.04 4.15 -2.62
N ILE A 15 5.79 4.40 -3.00
CA ILE A 15 5.18 5.73 -2.90
C ILE A 15 4.04 5.66 -1.89
N THR A 16 4.07 6.54 -0.90
CA THR A 16 3.08 6.61 0.17
C THR A 16 2.57 8.03 0.36
N ALA A 17 1.38 8.20 0.96
CA ALA A 17 0.80 9.53 1.11
C ALA A 17 1.50 10.29 2.26
N HIS A 18 1.68 9.65 3.41
CA HIS A 18 2.24 10.27 4.62
C HIS A 18 3.46 9.51 5.16
N PRO A 19 4.26 10.15 6.02
CA PRO A 19 5.24 9.44 6.84
C PRO A 19 4.52 8.60 7.89
N ASP A 20 4.72 7.28 7.81
CA ASP A 20 4.16 6.16 8.61
C ASP A 20 3.50 5.08 7.73
N ASP A 21 2.82 5.48 6.65
CA ASP A 21 2.19 4.61 5.66
C ASP A 21 3.18 3.56 5.10
N GLU A 22 4.45 3.94 4.95
CA GLU A 22 5.49 3.04 4.46
C GLU A 22 5.77 1.90 5.43
N SER A 23 5.59 2.14 6.72
CA SER A 23 5.80 1.17 7.78
C SER A 23 4.50 0.42 8.06
N PHE A 24 3.37 1.12 8.16
CA PHE A 24 2.06 0.55 8.45
C PHE A 24 1.51 -0.28 7.30
N GLY A 25 1.60 0.18 6.06
CA GLY A 25 1.14 -0.57 4.90
C GLY A 25 2.24 -1.44 4.32
N LEU A 26 3.30 -0.78 3.86
CA LEU A 26 4.31 -1.40 2.99
C LEU A 26 5.49 -2.06 3.73
N GLY A 27 5.62 -1.92 5.05
CA GLY A 27 6.86 -2.24 5.76
C GLY A 27 7.33 -3.68 5.56
N GLY A 28 6.40 -4.64 5.58
CA GLY A 28 6.70 -6.04 5.29
C GLY A 28 7.15 -6.27 3.85
N VAL A 29 6.50 -5.60 2.88
CA VAL A 29 6.84 -5.69 1.45
C VAL A 29 8.22 -5.10 1.18
N ILE A 30 8.48 -3.90 1.72
CA ILE A 30 9.77 -3.21 1.58
C ILE A 30 10.89 -4.05 2.19
N SER A 31 10.69 -4.59 3.40
CA SER A 31 11.68 -5.46 4.04
C SER A 31 12.00 -6.69 3.19
N ALA A 32 10.97 -7.39 2.69
CA ALA A 32 11.16 -8.57 1.85
C ALA A 32 11.91 -8.25 0.54
N LEU A 33 11.63 -7.10 -0.07
CA LEU A 33 12.31 -6.65 -1.29
C LEU A 33 13.79 -6.32 -1.02
N VAL A 34 14.08 -5.57 0.04
CA VAL A 34 15.44 -5.18 0.42
C VAL A 34 16.28 -6.41 0.79
N GLU A 35 15.72 -7.36 1.54
CA GLU A 35 16.37 -8.64 1.85
C GLU A 35 16.63 -9.49 0.61
N GLY A 36 15.75 -9.39 -0.38
CA GLY A 36 15.94 -9.99 -1.70
C GLY A 36 16.98 -9.29 -2.58
N GLY A 37 17.60 -8.20 -2.10
CA GLY A 37 18.60 -7.42 -2.84
C GLY A 37 18.01 -6.39 -3.81
N THR A 38 16.71 -6.07 -3.69
CA THR A 38 16.08 -4.99 -4.46
C THR A 38 16.45 -3.64 -3.86
N GLU A 39 16.88 -2.70 -4.70
CA GLU A 39 17.03 -1.30 -4.30
C GLU A 39 15.64 -0.66 -4.21
N VAL A 40 15.22 -0.28 -3.00
CA VAL A 40 13.92 0.35 -2.77
C VAL A 40 14.11 1.84 -2.49
N THR A 41 13.50 2.68 -3.33
CA THR A 41 13.39 4.12 -3.08
C THR A 41 12.04 4.41 -2.44
N LEU A 42 12.03 5.01 -1.26
CA LEU A 42 10.81 5.45 -0.59
C LEU A 42 10.52 6.93 -0.88
N THR A 43 9.25 7.26 -1.12
CA THR A 43 8.81 8.66 -1.27
C THR A 43 7.44 8.85 -0.60
N CYS A 44 7.39 9.70 0.41
CA CYS A 44 6.14 10.20 0.99
C CYS A 44 5.71 11.46 0.23
N LEU A 45 4.43 11.54 -0.15
CA LEU A 45 3.91 12.65 -0.96
C LEU A 45 3.59 13.90 -0.11
N THR A 46 3.54 13.76 1.20
CA THR A 46 3.36 14.85 2.17
C THR A 46 4.34 14.68 3.34
N HIS A 47 4.49 15.74 4.15
CA HIS A 47 5.22 15.66 5.42
C HIS A 47 4.33 15.24 6.62
N GLY A 48 3.05 14.93 6.40
CA GLY A 48 2.13 14.59 7.49
C GLY A 48 1.82 15.76 8.45
N GLU A 49 1.93 17.01 7.99
CA GLU A 49 1.73 18.20 8.83
C GLU A 49 0.29 18.31 9.36
N ALA A 50 -0.68 17.76 8.64
CA ALA A 50 -2.07 17.62 9.05
C ALA A 50 -2.26 16.29 9.78
N THR A 51 -1.84 16.23 11.05
CA THR A 51 -2.06 15.04 11.87
C THR A 51 -3.55 14.79 12.06
N THR A 52 -3.95 13.51 12.02
CA THR A 52 -5.30 13.01 12.37
C THR A 52 -5.67 13.24 13.85
N LEU A 53 -4.76 13.85 14.63
CA LEU A 53 -4.98 14.28 15.99
C LEU A 53 -5.79 15.59 16.02
N GLY A 54 -7.08 15.49 15.70
CA GLY A 54 -8.08 16.46 16.13
C GLY A 54 -7.98 17.87 15.55
N SER A 55 -7.22 18.11 14.48
CA SER A 55 -7.31 19.39 13.77
C SER A 55 -8.58 19.41 12.90
N ALA A 56 -9.35 20.49 13.01
CA ALA A 56 -10.59 20.72 12.27
C ALA A 56 -10.36 21.00 10.77
N GLU A 57 -9.34 20.39 10.16
CA GLU A 57 -9.27 20.33 8.70
C GLU A 57 -10.31 19.30 8.23
N ASP A 58 -11.14 19.70 7.27
CA ASP A 58 -12.11 18.79 6.66
C ASP A 58 -11.36 17.56 6.15
N ILE A 59 -11.57 16.42 6.81
CA ILE A 59 -11.04 15.10 6.40
C ILE A 59 -11.33 14.86 4.91
N GLY A 60 -12.45 15.37 4.40
CA GLY A 60 -12.76 15.35 2.97
C GLY A 60 -11.72 16.07 2.10
N ARG A 61 -11.28 17.26 2.50
CA ARG A 61 -10.25 18.02 1.77
C ARG A 61 -8.90 17.34 1.79
N LEU A 62 -8.52 16.74 2.93
CA LEU A 62 -7.30 15.94 3.05
C LEU A 62 -7.34 14.74 2.08
N ARG A 63 -8.43 13.95 2.13
CA ARG A 63 -8.62 12.79 1.25
C ARG A 63 -8.66 13.16 -0.24
N CYS A 64 -9.20 14.33 -0.61
CA CYS A 64 -9.13 14.82 -1.98
C CYS A 64 -7.68 15.06 -2.42
N ARG A 65 -6.86 15.71 -1.58
CA ARG A 65 -5.43 15.93 -1.88
C ARG A 65 -4.66 14.61 -1.99
N GLU A 66 -4.90 13.68 -1.07
CA GLU A 66 -4.32 12.32 -1.13
C GLU A 66 -4.66 11.62 -2.45
N LEU A 67 -5.93 11.69 -2.86
CA LEU A 67 -6.40 11.10 -4.11
C LEU A 67 -5.78 11.78 -5.34
N GLU A 68 -5.69 13.11 -5.37
CA GLU A 68 -5.03 13.88 -6.43
C GLU A 68 -3.55 13.49 -6.57
N GLN A 69 -2.85 13.37 -5.45
CA GLN A 69 -1.44 12.96 -5.41
C GLN A 69 -1.25 11.52 -5.90
N ALA A 70 -2.12 10.60 -5.48
CA ALA A 70 -2.13 9.23 -5.97
C ALA A 70 -2.39 9.17 -7.48
N ALA A 71 -3.35 9.95 -7.99
CA ALA A 71 -3.64 10.04 -9.42
C ALA A 71 -2.45 10.58 -10.22
N ALA A 72 -1.77 11.63 -9.72
CA ALA A 72 -0.59 12.19 -10.36
C ALA A 72 0.57 11.18 -10.43
N ALA A 73 0.77 10.38 -9.37
CA ALA A 73 1.77 9.31 -9.37
C ALA A 73 1.45 8.21 -10.41
N LEU A 74 0.18 7.82 -10.54
CA LEU A 74 -0.27 6.84 -11.55
C LEU A 74 -0.10 7.36 -12.98
N ASP A 75 -0.40 8.64 -13.22
CA ASP A 75 -0.17 9.28 -14.52
C ASP A 75 1.33 9.34 -14.87
N ALA A 76 2.18 9.73 -13.91
CA ALA A 76 3.63 9.75 -14.10
C ALA A 76 4.18 8.36 -14.43
N ALA A 77 3.71 7.32 -13.72
CA ALA A 77 4.07 5.93 -14.02
C ALA A 77 3.60 5.50 -15.42
N THR A 78 2.42 5.95 -15.83
CA THR A 78 1.88 5.68 -17.17
C THR A 78 2.75 6.28 -18.27
N ARG A 79 3.11 7.57 -18.15
CA ARG A 79 4.00 8.28 -19.09
C ARG A 79 5.41 7.69 -19.16
N ARG A 80 5.84 6.99 -18.12
CA ARG A 80 7.14 6.31 -18.04
C ARG A 80 7.08 4.82 -18.36
N ASP A 81 5.92 4.31 -18.76
CA ASP A 81 5.66 2.89 -19.03
C ASP A 81 6.09 1.96 -17.89
N LEU A 82 5.78 2.34 -16.66
CA LEU A 82 6.10 1.55 -15.47
C LEU A 82 4.98 0.57 -15.11
N THR A 83 5.38 -0.59 -14.61
CA THR A 83 4.47 -1.51 -13.91
C THR A 83 4.12 -0.92 -12.54
N VAL A 84 2.84 -0.92 -12.19
CA VAL A 84 2.33 -0.35 -10.94
C VAL A 84 1.55 -1.39 -10.16
N PHE A 85 1.90 -1.52 -8.88
CA PHE A 85 1.15 -2.28 -7.90
C PHE A 85 0.53 -1.35 -6.85
N ALA A 86 -0.69 -1.68 -6.42
CA ALA A 86 -1.29 -1.14 -5.22
C ALA A 86 -1.16 -2.12 -4.08
N TRP A 87 -0.76 -1.64 -2.91
CA TRP A 87 -0.96 -2.38 -1.66
C TRP A 87 -2.45 -2.45 -1.32
N CYS A 88 -2.90 -3.62 -0.86
CA CYS A 88 -4.31 -3.87 -0.61
C CYS A 88 -4.52 -4.47 0.77
N LEU A 89 -5.56 -3.99 1.46
CA LEU A 89 -6.07 -4.63 2.65
C LEU A 89 -6.95 -5.81 2.26
N ASN A 90 -6.71 -6.98 2.83
CA ASN A 90 -7.54 -8.16 2.54
C ASN A 90 -8.98 -7.98 3.06
N SER A 91 -9.98 -8.44 2.31
CA SER A 91 -11.40 -8.34 2.68
C SER A 91 -11.76 -8.96 4.03
N ASP A 92 -11.15 -10.08 4.39
CA ASP A 92 -11.42 -10.73 5.68
C ASP A 92 -10.84 -9.93 6.85
N VAL A 93 -9.66 -9.36 6.64
CA VAL A 93 -9.01 -8.49 7.62
C VAL A 93 -9.81 -7.20 7.77
N ALA A 94 -10.19 -6.55 6.66
CA ALA A 94 -11.02 -5.35 6.65
C ALA A 94 -12.34 -5.57 7.41
N ARG A 95 -13.05 -6.68 7.13
CA ARG A 95 -14.30 -7.00 7.81
C ARG A 95 -14.13 -7.14 9.32
N ARG A 96 -13.07 -7.82 9.75
CA ARG A 96 -12.78 -7.99 11.18
C ARG A 96 -12.40 -6.66 11.85
N LEU A 97 -11.55 -5.86 11.23
CA LEU A 97 -11.21 -4.53 11.74
C LEU A 97 -12.45 -3.64 11.85
N ASN A 98 -13.33 -3.67 10.85
CA ASN A 98 -14.58 -2.92 10.87
C ASN A 98 -15.47 -3.37 12.04
N SER A 99 -15.62 -4.69 12.25
CA SER A 99 -16.43 -5.22 13.35
C SER A 99 -15.83 -4.99 14.74
N GLU A 100 -14.51 -5.09 14.88
CA GLU A 100 -13.83 -5.03 16.18
C GLU A 100 -13.58 -3.59 16.63
N LEU A 101 -13.31 -2.68 15.68
CA LEU A 101 -12.80 -1.33 15.96
C LEU A 101 -13.73 -0.23 15.44
N ASN A 102 -14.94 -0.57 15.01
CA ASN A 102 -15.92 0.38 14.45
C ASN A 102 -15.35 1.23 13.31
N THR A 103 -14.66 0.58 12.38
CA THR A 103 -14.04 1.20 11.19
C THR A 103 -14.84 0.89 9.91
N SER A 104 -14.45 1.49 8.78
CA SER A 104 -15.17 1.38 7.50
C SER A 104 -14.25 1.04 6.31
N PHE A 105 -13.21 0.25 6.55
CA PHE A 105 -12.27 -0.17 5.51
C PHE A 105 -12.95 -0.96 4.40
N GLN A 106 -12.53 -0.69 3.16
CA GLN A 106 -12.88 -1.49 1.99
C GLN A 106 -11.69 -2.40 1.67
N GLY A 107 -11.89 -3.71 1.86
CA GLY A 107 -10.86 -4.69 1.50
C GLY A 107 -11.01 -5.23 0.08
N ILE A 108 -9.96 -5.85 -0.42
CA ILE A 108 -9.90 -6.59 -1.68
C ILE A 108 -9.81 -8.09 -1.36
N PRO A 109 -10.62 -8.95 -1.98
CA PRO A 109 -10.55 -10.38 -1.70
C PRO A 109 -9.27 -10.98 -2.30
N SER A 110 -8.72 -12.03 -1.69
CA SER A 110 -7.40 -12.58 -2.06
C SER A 110 -7.32 -12.96 -3.53
N GLU A 111 -8.39 -13.51 -4.09
CA GLU A 111 -8.49 -13.92 -5.49
C GLU A 111 -8.44 -12.75 -6.50
N ALA A 112 -8.68 -11.52 -6.04
CA ALA A 112 -8.60 -10.30 -6.84
C ALA A 112 -7.23 -9.61 -6.70
N THR A 113 -6.25 -10.26 -6.05
CA THR A 113 -4.88 -9.75 -5.90
C THR A 113 -3.93 -10.57 -6.77
N GLU A 114 -3.04 -9.90 -7.48
CA GLU A 114 -2.10 -10.56 -8.40
C GLU A 114 -0.90 -11.17 -7.68
N LEU A 115 -0.53 -10.63 -6.51
CA LEU A 115 0.60 -11.13 -5.73
C LEU A 115 0.25 -11.27 -4.25
N GLU A 116 0.58 -12.42 -3.69
CA GLU A 116 0.68 -12.66 -2.25
C GLU A 116 2.17 -12.85 -1.89
N LEU A 117 2.63 -12.09 -0.90
CA LEU A 117 3.99 -12.12 -0.39
C LEU A 117 3.99 -12.65 1.05
N THR A 118 4.94 -13.54 1.35
CA THR A 118 5.27 -13.88 2.73
C THR A 118 6.32 -12.90 3.24
N VAL A 119 6.08 -12.30 4.40
CA VAL A 119 6.93 -11.26 4.99
C VAL A 119 7.23 -11.57 6.46
N ASP A 120 8.38 -11.11 6.94
CA ASP A 120 8.69 -11.09 8.38
C ASP A 120 8.08 -9.84 9.03
N ARG A 121 7.29 -10.04 10.09
CA ARG A 121 6.63 -8.95 10.82
C ARG A 121 7.53 -8.26 11.82
N ASN A 122 8.62 -8.88 12.26
CA ASN A 122 9.48 -8.30 13.29
C ASN A 122 10.01 -6.94 12.85
N LYS A 123 10.59 -6.87 11.64
CA LYS A 123 11.12 -5.63 11.06
C LYS A 123 10.05 -4.58 10.80
N GLN A 124 8.86 -5.02 10.39
CA GLN A 124 7.74 -4.10 10.21
C GLN A 124 7.30 -3.51 11.55
N ILE A 125 7.14 -4.34 12.58
CA ILE A 125 6.77 -3.90 13.93
C ILE A 125 7.83 -2.95 14.51
N GLU A 126 9.12 -3.26 14.34
CA GLU A 126 10.22 -2.39 14.73
C GLU A 126 10.12 -1.02 14.05
N ALA A 127 9.94 -0.98 12.73
CA ALA A 127 9.78 0.25 11.97
C ALA A 127 8.53 1.04 12.41
N MET A 128 7.41 0.36 12.65
CA MET A 128 6.19 0.98 13.15
C MET A 128 6.40 1.64 14.51
N ASN A 129 7.13 0.99 15.42
CA ASN A 129 7.41 1.53 16.75
C ASN A 129 8.28 2.79 16.73
N CYS A 130 9.01 3.07 15.64
CA CYS A 130 9.71 4.34 15.46
C CYS A 130 8.75 5.53 15.23
N HIS A 131 7.52 5.27 14.81
CA HIS A 131 6.48 6.28 14.57
C HIS A 131 5.63 6.58 15.81
N ALA A 132 6.29 6.84 16.94
CA ALA A 132 5.63 7.03 18.22
C ALA A 132 4.59 8.18 18.24
N SER A 133 4.76 9.21 17.41
CA SER A 133 3.80 10.31 17.26
C SER A 133 2.52 9.91 16.51
N GLN A 134 2.57 8.87 15.68
CA GLN A 134 1.46 8.39 14.86
C GLN A 134 0.75 7.16 15.46
N LEU A 135 1.40 6.47 16.41
CA LEU A 135 0.85 5.30 17.10
C LEU A 135 -0.03 5.62 18.32
N GLN A 136 -0.26 6.89 18.65
CA GLN A 136 -1.02 7.25 19.84
C GLN A 136 -2.49 6.80 19.74
N ALA A 137 -2.88 5.85 20.59
CA ALA A 137 -4.26 5.37 20.80
C ALA A 137 -4.98 4.72 19.60
N ASN A 138 -4.29 4.47 18.47
CA ASN A 138 -4.88 3.78 17.32
C ASN A 138 -4.51 2.28 17.30
N PRO A 139 -5.43 1.35 17.63
CA PRO A 139 -5.14 -0.08 17.62
C PRO A 139 -5.11 -0.70 16.23
N VAL A 140 -5.57 0.01 15.19
CA VAL A 140 -5.78 -0.55 13.84
C VAL A 140 -4.49 -1.12 13.23
N PRO A 141 -3.34 -0.42 13.20
CA PRO A 141 -2.17 -0.91 12.48
C PRO A 141 -1.65 -2.25 13.04
N PHE A 142 -1.56 -2.37 14.36
CA PHE A 142 -1.12 -3.61 15.01
C PHE A 142 -2.16 -4.72 14.89
N ARG A 143 -3.44 -4.40 15.10
CA ARG A 143 -4.50 -5.41 14.96
C ARG A 143 -4.56 -5.94 13.53
N ARG A 144 -4.39 -5.09 12.52
CA ARG A 144 -4.28 -5.51 11.11
C ARG A 144 -3.18 -6.56 10.95
N LEU A 145 -1.99 -6.31 11.49
CA LEU A 145 -0.85 -7.24 11.39
C LEU A 145 -1.15 -8.60 12.02
N GLU A 146 -1.74 -8.62 13.22
CA GLU A 146 -2.15 -9.85 13.89
C GLU A 146 -3.13 -10.65 13.02
N LEU A 147 -4.15 -9.97 12.48
CA LEU A 147 -5.19 -10.59 11.68
C LEU A 147 -4.68 -11.11 10.33
N GLN A 148 -3.71 -10.40 9.73
CA GLN A 148 -3.16 -10.69 8.41
C GLN A 148 -2.04 -11.75 8.47
N GLY A 149 -1.45 -12.00 9.64
CA GLY A 149 -0.34 -12.94 9.81
C GLY A 149 0.87 -12.51 8.97
N SER A 150 1.61 -13.45 8.40
CA SER A 150 2.82 -13.17 7.61
C SER A 150 2.56 -12.83 6.13
N ARG A 151 1.33 -12.48 5.73
CA ARG A 151 0.97 -12.26 4.32
C ARG A 151 0.84 -10.79 3.96
N GLU A 152 1.27 -10.39 2.79
CA GLU A 152 0.96 -9.09 2.17
C GLU A 152 0.40 -9.27 0.77
N TYR A 153 -0.51 -8.37 0.36
CA TYR A 153 -1.27 -8.50 -0.87
C TYR A 153 -1.05 -7.28 -1.77
N LEU A 154 -0.68 -7.53 -3.02
CA LEU A 154 -0.52 -6.49 -4.03
C LEU A 154 -1.43 -6.75 -5.21
N ARG A 155 -2.08 -5.69 -5.67
CA ARG A 155 -2.89 -5.67 -6.88
C ARG A 155 -2.15 -4.97 -8.01
N LEU A 156 -2.05 -5.61 -9.17
CA LEU A 156 -1.50 -5.01 -10.38
C LEU A 156 -2.50 -4.00 -10.93
N LEU A 157 -2.15 -2.71 -10.84
CA LEU A 157 -2.94 -1.65 -11.47
C LEU A 157 -2.58 -1.47 -12.94
N ARG A 158 -1.31 -1.73 -13.28
CA ARG A 158 -0.78 -1.54 -14.62
C ARG A 158 0.45 -2.41 -14.87
N ALA A 159 0.52 -3.06 -16.03
CA ALA A 159 1.76 -3.67 -16.52
C ALA A 159 2.47 -2.73 -17.52
N SER A 160 3.79 -2.64 -17.43
CA SER A 160 4.64 -2.04 -18.47
C SER A 160 4.49 -2.81 -19.79
N HIS A 161 4.46 -2.10 -20.91
CA HIS A 161 4.35 -2.73 -22.24
C HIS A 161 5.63 -3.47 -22.63
N ASN A 162 6.79 -3.08 -22.08
CA ASN A 162 8.08 -3.73 -22.34
C ASN A 162 8.36 -4.95 -21.43
N GLY A 163 7.43 -5.30 -20.52
CA GLY A 163 7.67 -6.32 -19.47
C GLY A 163 6.93 -7.65 -19.63
N THR A 164 5.85 -7.76 -20.43
CA THR A 164 5.13 -9.03 -20.70
C THR A 164 4.16 -8.90 -21.88
N ASP A 165 3.93 -10.03 -22.58
CA ASP A 165 2.95 -10.24 -23.65
C ASP A 165 1.55 -9.62 -23.34
N PRO A 166 0.97 -8.81 -24.25
CA PRO A 166 -0.28 -8.06 -24.04
C PRO A 166 -1.56 -8.89 -23.81
N SER A 167 -1.51 -10.23 -23.85
CA SER A 167 -2.67 -11.13 -23.76
C SER A 167 -3.40 -11.16 -22.40
N HIS A 168 -2.84 -10.56 -21.34
CA HIS A 168 -3.42 -10.57 -19.98
C HIS A 168 -3.91 -9.21 -19.45
N LEU A 169 -3.88 -8.16 -20.28
CA LEU A 169 -4.36 -6.83 -19.89
C LEU A 169 -5.90 -6.80 -19.82
N ARG A 170 -6.46 -6.81 -18.60
CA ARG A 170 -7.87 -6.42 -18.41
C ARG A 170 -7.96 -4.88 -18.38
N PRO A 171 -8.90 -4.24 -19.10
CA PRO A 171 -8.99 -2.79 -19.13
C PRO A 171 -9.34 -2.21 -17.76
N SER A 172 -8.45 -1.32 -17.33
CA SER A 172 -8.63 -0.08 -16.59
C SER A 172 -9.79 0.05 -15.59
N TYR A 173 -9.36 0.24 -14.34
CA TYR A 173 -9.98 1.09 -13.33
C TYR A 173 -10.78 2.25 -13.95
N ARG A 174 -12.10 2.19 -13.81
CA ARG A 174 -13.00 3.31 -14.06
C ARG A 174 -13.29 3.93 -12.70
N LEU A 175 -12.80 5.15 -12.47
CA LEU A 175 -13.23 5.98 -11.34
C LEU A 175 -14.68 6.38 -11.62
N GLU A 176 -15.63 5.56 -11.18
CA GLU A 176 -17.03 5.99 -11.12
C GLU A 176 -17.18 6.83 -9.85
N HIS A 177 -17.13 8.15 -10.03
CA HIS A 177 -17.57 9.12 -9.03
C HIS A 177 -19.07 8.89 -8.78
N GLN A 178 -19.44 8.55 -7.54
CA GLN A 178 -20.79 8.74 -6.99
C GLN A 178 -20.68 9.58 -5.73
#